data_AF-A0A926XGG4-F1
#
_entry.id   AF-A0A926XGG4-F1
#
_cell.length_a   1.000
_cell.length_b   1.000
_cell.length_c   1.000
_cell.angle_alpha   90.00
_cell.angle_beta   90.00
_cell.angle_gamma   90.00
#
_symmetry.space_group_name_H-M   'P 1'
#
loop_
_entity.id
_entity.type
_entity.pdbx_description
1 polymer ?
#
loop_
_entity_poly.entity_id
_entity_poly.type
_entity_poly.pdbx_seq_one_letter_code
_entity_poly.pdbx_strand_id
1 'polypeptide(L)'
;MNSQIIPSFHRANLSKENLSNANFKRAEFKEANLQGANLSGVVLGKAILSKADLSEADLTGAGLYEADLSGANLTGANLSFAHFNNTKLSNAKLIKARLIGTKIADANCGSVNFSYADFQGVESFRSIFNEADFSNATFKNALFLGAKLYRANFKKAILNWVKMPRAYLQEAEFSNATIIGVDFSGADLSNANFSGADLTNANLSDANLSNTNLTGAILDGACLVRVKALATDFTGAKLTGACIEDWHPNGDTKFNNIACEYIYRKEDNQELHPSGGRKFAPEEFAAFCKEEQDKDKRRYTYTSTRLQKDKPEENLKSLAKLIDVSKVEAIFDPYLDNSALDNFSKLVSFGVSISPDLRVLTSNKVLNPNRPRLTNTHAKKFLKNFSYSGEIRILQSDKEHRRFMLLSDKTSLIIGLSLNDVSKNEAAYVESDREDLVFFDSEWKTAQQI
;
A
#
# COMPACT_ATOMS: atom_id res chain seq x y z
N MET A 1 -22.49 38.80 -18.70
CA MET A 1 -21.41 37.89 -19.14
C MET A 1 -20.09 38.46 -18.62
N ASN A 2 -19.60 38.01 -17.46
CA ASN A 2 -18.24 38.35 -17.02
C ASN A 2 -17.30 37.30 -17.58
N SER A 3 -16.83 37.49 -18.82
CA SER A 3 -15.68 36.71 -19.30
C SER A 3 -14.47 37.17 -18.48
N GLN A 4 -14.10 36.40 -17.45
CA GLN A 4 -12.76 36.51 -16.87
C GLN A 4 -11.76 36.40 -18.02
N ILE A 5 -11.06 37.48 -18.31
CA ILE A 5 -9.94 37.46 -19.26
C ILE A 5 -8.90 36.54 -18.64
N ILE A 6 -8.68 35.39 -19.26
CA ILE A 6 -7.60 34.47 -18.88
C ILE A 6 -6.32 35.03 -19.52
N PRO A 7 -5.30 35.41 -18.73
CA PRO A 7 -4.03 35.85 -19.30
C PRO A 7 -3.40 34.72 -20.13
N SER A 8 -3.02 35.04 -21.37
CA SER A 8 -2.34 34.10 -22.26
C SER A 8 -0.94 34.60 -22.60
N PHE A 9 0.03 33.74 -22.37
CA PHE A 9 1.46 33.88 -22.61
C PHE A 9 1.95 32.75 -23.54
N HIS A 10 1.07 32.26 -24.42
CA HIS A 10 1.40 31.19 -25.35
C HIS A 10 2.66 31.56 -26.16
N ARG A 11 3.69 30.72 -26.09
CA ARG A 11 5.01 30.93 -26.74
C ARG A 11 5.71 32.25 -26.36
N ALA A 12 5.31 32.89 -25.27
CA ALA A 12 5.98 34.08 -24.79
C ALA A 12 7.41 33.72 -24.33
N ASN A 13 8.34 34.66 -24.52
CA ASN A 13 9.65 34.58 -23.90
C ASN A 13 9.66 35.37 -22.60
N LEU A 14 9.74 34.65 -21.50
CA LEU A 14 9.79 35.11 -20.12
C LEU A 14 11.03 34.53 -19.41
N SER A 15 12.06 34.16 -20.18
CA SER A 15 13.29 33.60 -19.63
C SER A 15 13.98 34.62 -18.72
N LYS A 16 14.45 34.14 -17.55
CA LYS A 16 15.13 34.93 -16.51
C LYS A 16 14.33 36.09 -15.91
N GLU A 17 13.04 36.19 -16.24
CA GLU A 17 12.17 37.22 -15.67
C GLU A 17 11.89 36.96 -14.19
N ASN A 18 11.61 38.03 -13.44
CA ASN A 18 11.15 37.93 -12.07
C ASN A 18 9.62 37.95 -12.01
N LEU A 19 9.04 36.78 -11.74
CA LEU A 19 7.61 36.52 -11.63
C LEU A 19 7.22 36.01 -10.24
N SER A 20 8.11 36.21 -9.25
CA SER A 20 7.91 35.73 -7.88
C SER A 20 6.62 36.30 -7.27
N ASN A 21 5.91 35.46 -6.50
CA ASN A 21 4.64 35.77 -5.84
C ASN A 21 3.50 36.26 -6.75
N ALA A 22 3.67 36.22 -8.07
CA ALA A 22 2.64 36.61 -9.01
C ALA A 22 1.45 35.63 -8.97
N ASN A 23 0.26 36.13 -9.27
CA ASN A 23 -0.95 35.31 -9.39
C ASN A 23 -1.30 35.08 -10.85
N PHE A 24 -1.00 33.88 -11.32
CA PHE A 24 -1.30 33.40 -12.67
C PHE A 24 -2.26 32.22 -12.66
N LYS A 25 -3.19 32.20 -11.70
CA LYS A 25 -4.22 31.17 -11.63
C LYS A 25 -4.99 31.12 -12.96
N ARG A 26 -5.11 29.91 -13.53
CA ARG A 26 -5.74 29.62 -14.84
C ARG A 26 -5.04 30.21 -16.07
N ALA A 27 -3.90 30.90 -15.94
CA ALA A 27 -3.21 31.48 -17.08
C ALA A 27 -2.67 30.40 -18.04
N GLU A 28 -2.46 30.79 -19.29
CA GLU A 28 -1.94 29.90 -20.34
C GLU A 28 -0.49 30.23 -20.67
N PHE A 29 0.43 29.32 -20.36
CA PHE A 29 1.87 29.36 -20.68
C PHE A 29 2.28 28.24 -21.63
N LYS A 30 1.34 27.68 -22.40
CA LYS A 30 1.64 26.58 -23.33
C LYS A 30 2.81 26.97 -24.24
N GLU A 31 3.83 26.11 -24.30
CA GLU A 31 5.05 26.34 -25.10
C GLU A 31 5.81 27.65 -24.78
N ALA A 32 5.56 28.29 -23.64
CA ALA A 32 6.29 29.49 -23.22
C ALA A 32 7.72 29.14 -22.80
N ASN A 33 8.65 30.07 -22.99
CA ASN A 33 10.01 29.99 -22.46
C ASN A 33 10.07 30.73 -21.12
N LEU A 34 10.22 29.98 -20.03
CA LEU A 34 10.39 30.43 -18.64
C LEU A 34 11.76 29.97 -18.09
N GLN A 35 12.74 29.69 -18.96
CA GLN A 35 14.05 29.21 -18.57
C GLN A 35 14.72 30.17 -17.58
N GLY A 36 15.15 29.65 -16.43
CA GLY A 36 15.82 30.41 -15.38
C GLY A 36 14.97 31.52 -14.74
N ALA A 37 13.65 31.54 -14.98
CA ALA A 37 12.76 32.54 -14.40
C ALA A 37 12.66 32.35 -12.87
N ASN A 38 12.53 33.46 -12.15
CA ASN A 38 12.18 33.41 -10.73
C ASN A 38 10.66 33.34 -10.59
N LEU A 39 10.16 32.17 -10.24
CA LEU A 39 8.75 31.82 -10.00
C LEU A 39 8.52 31.44 -8.53
N SER A 40 9.39 31.86 -7.62
CA SER A 40 9.25 31.54 -6.19
C SER A 40 7.93 32.09 -5.64
N GLY A 41 7.18 31.25 -4.92
CA GLY A 41 5.88 31.59 -4.35
C GLY A 41 4.76 31.89 -5.38
N VAL A 42 4.99 31.66 -6.67
CA VAL A 42 4.00 31.94 -7.71
C VAL A 42 2.73 31.10 -7.52
N VAL A 43 1.56 31.66 -7.82
CA VAL A 43 0.29 30.92 -7.83
C VAL A 43 -0.08 30.56 -9.27
N LEU A 44 0.10 29.29 -9.63
CA LEU A 44 -0.16 28.71 -10.96
C LEU A 44 -1.33 27.71 -10.94
N GLY A 45 -2.21 27.80 -9.95
CA GLY A 45 -3.34 26.87 -9.82
C GLY A 45 -4.21 26.80 -11.08
N LYS A 46 -4.46 25.61 -11.59
CA LYS A 46 -5.18 25.34 -12.85
C LYS A 46 -4.58 26.01 -14.10
N ALA A 47 -3.33 26.48 -14.06
CA ALA A 47 -2.66 27.06 -15.22
C ALA A 47 -2.27 25.97 -16.24
N ILE A 48 -2.15 26.36 -17.51
CA ILE A 48 -1.74 25.46 -18.60
C ILE A 48 -0.30 25.78 -18.98
N LEU A 49 0.65 24.98 -18.53
CA LEU A 49 2.08 25.07 -18.84
C LEU A 49 2.57 23.92 -19.72
N SER A 50 1.66 23.24 -20.42
CA SER A 50 2.04 22.09 -21.25
C SER A 50 3.12 22.47 -22.27
N LYS A 51 4.17 21.65 -22.33
CA LYS A 51 5.37 21.87 -23.18
C LYS A 51 6.13 23.19 -22.94
N ALA A 52 5.88 23.91 -21.84
CA ALA A 52 6.69 25.08 -21.48
C ALA A 52 8.12 24.67 -21.11
N ASP A 53 9.08 25.56 -21.36
CA ASP A 53 10.46 25.40 -20.88
C ASP A 53 10.65 26.16 -19.57
N LEU A 54 10.69 25.42 -18.46
CA LEU A 54 10.94 25.89 -17.10
C LEU A 54 12.32 25.40 -16.61
N SER A 55 13.23 25.06 -17.54
CA SER A 55 14.57 24.59 -17.15
C SER A 55 15.27 25.64 -16.30
N GLU A 56 15.93 25.19 -15.23
CA GLU A 56 16.65 26.03 -14.27
C GLU A 56 15.80 27.10 -13.54
N ALA A 57 14.47 27.07 -13.68
CA ALA A 57 13.59 28.02 -13.01
C ALA A 57 13.54 27.77 -11.48
N ASP A 58 13.36 28.85 -10.71
CA ASP A 58 13.10 28.76 -9.28
C ASP A 58 11.59 28.77 -9.03
N LEU A 59 11.04 27.63 -8.65
CA LEU A 59 9.63 27.41 -8.31
C LEU A 59 9.46 27.11 -6.81
N THR A 60 10.41 27.56 -5.97
CA THR A 60 10.34 27.32 -4.53
C THR A 60 9.01 27.81 -3.95
N GLY A 61 8.26 26.94 -3.27
CA GLY A 61 6.96 27.27 -2.68
C GLY A 61 5.84 27.57 -3.68
N ALA A 62 6.02 27.27 -4.97
CA ALA A 62 5.00 27.53 -5.99
C ALA A 62 3.71 26.70 -5.77
N GLY A 63 2.56 27.33 -5.98
CA GLY A 63 1.25 26.68 -5.93
C GLY A 63 0.81 26.16 -7.30
N LEU A 64 1.03 24.86 -7.57
CA LEU A 64 0.77 24.22 -8.87
C LEU A 64 -0.50 23.34 -8.88
N TYR A 65 -1.40 23.52 -7.91
CA TYR A 65 -2.59 22.68 -7.76
C TYR A 65 -3.44 22.65 -9.05
N GLU A 66 -3.78 21.46 -9.53
CA GLU A 66 -4.53 21.21 -10.78
C GLU A 66 -3.90 21.81 -12.05
N ALA A 67 -2.64 22.26 -12.02
CA ALA A 67 -1.96 22.77 -13.21
C ALA A 67 -1.66 21.65 -14.21
N ASP A 68 -1.52 22.01 -15.49
CA ASP A 68 -1.09 21.10 -16.55
C ASP A 68 0.34 21.42 -16.99
N LEU A 69 1.29 20.60 -16.55
CA LEU A 69 2.71 20.64 -16.94
C LEU A 69 3.06 19.47 -17.87
N SER A 70 2.08 18.87 -18.55
CA SER A 70 2.33 17.70 -19.40
C SER A 70 3.37 18.04 -20.48
N GLY A 71 4.44 17.23 -20.54
CA GLY A 71 5.56 17.43 -21.47
C GLY A 71 6.42 18.68 -21.22
N ALA A 72 6.25 19.40 -20.12
CA ALA A 72 7.08 20.55 -19.79
C ALA A 72 8.52 20.15 -19.47
N ASN A 73 9.48 21.03 -19.72
CA ASN A 73 10.87 20.86 -19.34
C ASN A 73 11.16 21.60 -18.04
N LEU A 74 11.35 20.89 -16.93
CA LEU A 74 11.77 21.44 -15.63
C LEU A 74 13.16 20.90 -15.24
N THR A 75 14.02 20.62 -16.22
CA THR A 75 15.38 20.14 -15.98
C THR A 75 16.14 21.14 -15.11
N GLY A 76 16.69 20.68 -13.98
CA GLY A 76 17.45 21.51 -13.03
C GLY A 76 16.62 22.53 -12.25
N ALA A 77 15.29 22.54 -12.39
CA ALA A 77 14.44 23.48 -11.67
C ALA A 77 14.45 23.23 -10.16
N ASN A 78 14.30 24.30 -9.37
CA ASN A 78 14.12 24.20 -7.93
C ASN A 78 12.64 24.24 -7.59
N LEU A 79 12.07 23.10 -7.18
CA LEU A 79 10.67 22.93 -6.82
C LEU A 79 10.49 22.79 -5.30
N SER A 80 11.51 23.09 -4.49
CA SER A 80 11.47 22.84 -3.05
C SER A 80 10.21 23.45 -2.42
N PHE A 81 9.49 22.68 -1.60
CA PHE A 81 8.23 23.09 -0.95
C PHE A 81 7.07 23.47 -1.89
N ALA A 82 7.15 23.19 -3.19
CA ALA A 82 6.03 23.40 -4.12
C ALA A 82 4.89 22.39 -3.86
N HIS A 83 3.67 22.78 -4.25
CA HIS A 83 2.44 22.02 -4.02
C HIS A 83 1.85 21.50 -5.34
N PHE A 84 1.82 20.17 -5.52
CA PHE A 84 1.44 19.48 -6.77
C PHE A 84 0.08 18.77 -6.71
N ASN A 85 -0.84 19.24 -5.88
CA ASN A 85 -2.12 18.55 -5.68
C ASN A 85 -2.92 18.48 -6.99
N ASN A 86 -3.26 17.29 -7.47
CA ASN A 86 -3.98 17.05 -8.73
C ASN A 86 -3.27 17.58 -9.99
N THR A 87 -1.96 17.82 -9.93
CA THR A 87 -1.20 18.35 -11.07
C THR A 87 -0.97 17.26 -12.12
N LYS A 88 -1.02 17.65 -13.40
CA LYS A 88 -0.66 16.77 -14.53
C LYS A 88 0.78 17.04 -14.92
N LEU A 89 1.62 16.03 -14.84
CA LEU A 89 3.05 16.09 -15.17
C LEU A 89 3.44 15.06 -16.23
N SER A 90 2.50 14.31 -16.80
CA SER A 90 2.85 13.18 -17.66
C SER A 90 3.82 13.57 -18.79
N ASN A 91 4.87 12.77 -18.97
CA ASN A 91 5.96 13.01 -19.92
C ASN A 91 6.81 14.28 -19.67
N ALA A 92 6.67 14.96 -18.52
CA ALA A 92 7.53 16.07 -18.17
C ALA A 92 8.97 15.61 -17.90
N LYS A 93 9.93 16.54 -18.00
CA LYS A 93 11.34 16.32 -17.65
C LYS A 93 11.67 17.05 -16.36
N LEU A 94 12.03 16.32 -15.32
CA LEU A 94 12.48 16.81 -14.02
C LEU A 94 13.90 16.29 -13.70
N ILE A 95 14.72 16.14 -14.74
CA ILE A 95 16.10 15.67 -14.63
C ILE A 95 16.87 16.64 -13.73
N LYS A 96 17.55 16.13 -12.69
CA LYS A 96 18.30 16.95 -11.70
C LYS A 96 17.46 18.02 -10.97
N ALA A 97 16.13 17.92 -11.01
CA ALA A 97 15.27 18.87 -10.30
C ALA A 97 15.38 18.66 -8.77
N ARG A 98 15.19 19.73 -8.00
CA ARG A 98 15.13 19.67 -6.53
C ARG A 98 13.68 19.69 -6.08
N LEU A 99 13.18 18.59 -5.53
CA LEU A 99 11.81 18.43 -5.03
C LEU A 99 11.73 18.41 -3.50
N ILE A 100 12.74 18.93 -2.80
CA ILE A 100 12.86 18.82 -1.34
C ILE A 100 11.59 19.32 -0.64
N GLY A 101 11.00 18.49 0.23
CA GLY A 101 9.82 18.86 1.02
C GLY A 101 8.56 19.15 0.17
N THR A 102 8.53 18.75 -1.10
CA THR A 102 7.34 18.94 -1.93
C THR A 102 6.20 18.03 -1.50
N LYS A 103 4.97 18.52 -1.72
CA LYS A 103 3.75 17.76 -1.48
C LYS A 103 3.11 17.39 -2.80
N ILE A 104 2.93 16.09 -3.02
CA ILE A 104 2.43 15.51 -4.27
C ILE A 104 1.22 14.62 -3.95
N ALA A 105 0.02 15.18 -3.96
CA ALA A 105 -1.21 14.42 -3.74
C ALA A 105 -2.02 14.29 -5.03
N ASP A 106 -2.50 13.08 -5.34
CA ASP A 106 -3.37 12.83 -6.51
C ASP A 106 -2.79 13.29 -7.86
N ALA A 107 -1.46 13.42 -7.95
CA ALA A 107 -0.81 13.91 -9.16
C ALA A 107 -0.65 12.79 -10.19
N ASN A 108 -0.67 13.15 -11.48
CA ASN A 108 -0.29 12.24 -12.56
C ASN A 108 1.12 12.54 -13.04
N CYS A 109 2.08 11.76 -12.54
CA CYS A 109 3.49 11.79 -12.89
C CYS A 109 3.90 10.58 -13.75
N GLY A 110 2.97 10.02 -14.55
CA GLY A 110 3.26 8.90 -15.43
C GLY A 110 4.31 9.23 -16.50
N SER A 111 5.26 8.33 -16.70
CA SER A 111 6.34 8.47 -17.70
C SER A 111 7.18 9.74 -17.55
N VAL A 112 7.25 10.31 -16.34
CA VAL A 112 8.09 11.48 -16.04
C VAL A 112 9.54 11.05 -15.88
N ASN A 113 10.46 11.86 -16.40
CA ASN A 113 11.89 11.66 -16.14
C ASN A 113 12.34 12.46 -14.92
N PHE A 114 12.54 11.79 -13.80
CA PHE A 114 13.10 12.30 -12.55
C PHE A 114 14.56 11.85 -12.33
N SER A 115 15.28 11.43 -13.36
CA SER A 115 16.66 10.94 -13.18
C SER A 115 17.53 12.01 -12.51
N TYR A 116 18.34 11.58 -11.54
CA TYR A 116 19.17 12.47 -10.70
C TYR A 116 18.41 13.52 -9.88
N ALA A 117 17.09 13.46 -9.77
CA ALA A 117 16.32 14.41 -8.97
C ALA A 117 16.46 14.15 -7.47
N ASP A 118 16.26 15.19 -6.67
CA ASP A 118 16.31 15.13 -5.21
C ASP A 118 14.90 15.18 -4.61
N PHE A 119 14.46 14.07 -4.03
CA PHE A 119 13.19 13.84 -3.35
C PHE A 119 13.31 13.85 -1.83
N GLN A 120 14.34 14.45 -1.24
CA GLN A 120 14.47 14.49 0.21
C GLN A 120 13.21 15.05 0.88
N GLY A 121 12.62 14.29 1.80
CA GLY A 121 11.43 14.70 2.55
C GLY A 121 10.17 14.91 1.72
N VAL A 122 10.10 14.36 0.50
CA VAL A 122 8.88 14.43 -0.32
C VAL A 122 7.75 13.63 0.33
N GLU A 123 6.57 14.23 0.35
CA GLU A 123 5.33 13.57 0.78
C GLU A 123 4.43 13.37 -0.43
N SER A 124 4.25 12.11 -0.80
CA SER A 124 3.37 11.70 -1.88
C SER A 124 2.23 10.83 -1.37
N PHE A 125 1.02 11.17 -1.79
CA PHE A 125 -0.21 10.45 -1.40
C PHE A 125 -1.09 10.16 -2.62
N ARG A 126 -1.36 8.87 -2.87
CA ARG A 126 -2.23 8.37 -3.96
C ARG A 126 -1.85 8.87 -5.37
N SER A 127 -0.60 9.27 -5.57
CA SER A 127 -0.10 9.78 -6.85
C SER A 127 0.30 8.63 -7.78
N ILE A 128 0.27 8.91 -9.09
CA ILE A 128 0.59 7.97 -10.16
C ILE A 128 1.97 8.28 -10.70
N PHE A 129 2.89 7.32 -10.66
CA PHE A 129 4.27 7.39 -11.14
C PHE A 129 4.60 6.20 -12.05
N ASN A 130 3.58 5.58 -12.65
CA ASN A 130 3.77 4.45 -13.56
C ASN A 130 4.77 4.83 -14.66
N GLU A 131 5.73 3.96 -14.94
CA GLU A 131 6.79 4.14 -15.95
C GLU A 131 7.66 5.38 -15.75
N ALA A 132 7.62 6.02 -14.58
CA ALA A 132 8.50 7.15 -14.28
C ALA A 132 9.95 6.68 -14.09
N ASP A 133 10.89 7.51 -14.53
CA ASP A 133 12.32 7.24 -14.42
C ASP A 133 12.91 8.00 -13.23
N PHE A 134 13.23 7.29 -12.17
CA PHE A 134 13.91 7.76 -10.96
C PHE A 134 15.38 7.31 -10.90
N SER A 135 15.97 6.90 -12.02
CA SER A 135 17.34 6.38 -12.00
C SER A 135 18.33 7.42 -11.43
N ASN A 136 19.19 6.97 -10.52
CA ASN A 136 20.14 7.82 -9.78
C ASN A 136 19.50 8.94 -8.92
N ALA A 137 18.18 8.94 -8.68
CA ALA A 137 17.53 9.91 -7.81
C ALA A 137 17.74 9.57 -6.32
N THR A 138 17.55 10.57 -5.44
CA THR A 138 17.74 10.45 -3.99
C THR A 138 16.45 10.75 -3.23
N PHE A 139 16.08 9.95 -2.22
CA PHE A 139 14.75 10.03 -1.57
C PHE A 139 14.80 10.12 -0.04
N LYS A 140 15.92 10.51 0.56
CA LYS A 140 16.12 10.45 2.02
C LYS A 140 14.89 10.97 2.80
N ASN A 141 14.34 10.13 3.68
CA ASN A 141 13.16 10.42 4.51
C ASN A 141 11.87 10.77 3.73
N ALA A 142 11.69 10.25 2.51
CA ALA A 142 10.46 10.48 1.74
C ALA A 142 9.35 9.47 2.08
N LEU A 143 8.12 9.84 1.73
CA LEU A 143 6.90 9.09 2.01
C LEU A 143 6.06 8.95 0.72
N PHE A 144 5.74 7.73 0.32
CA PHE A 144 4.96 7.43 -0.89
C PHE A 144 3.78 6.50 -0.57
N LEU A 145 2.80 7.03 0.16
CA LEU A 145 1.65 6.26 0.61
C LEU A 145 0.64 6.03 -0.53
N GLY A 146 0.40 4.75 -0.84
CA GLY A 146 -0.53 4.34 -1.89
C GLY A 146 -0.11 4.79 -3.30
N ALA A 147 1.19 5.02 -3.49
CA ALA A 147 1.72 5.40 -4.79
C ALA A 147 1.60 4.24 -5.79
N LYS A 148 1.25 4.56 -7.04
CA LYS A 148 1.30 3.62 -8.16
C LYS A 148 2.61 3.81 -8.89
N LEU A 149 3.43 2.77 -8.92
CA LEU A 149 4.82 2.77 -9.40
C LEU A 149 5.07 1.60 -10.35
N TYR A 150 4.03 1.16 -11.06
CA TYR A 150 4.12 0.08 -12.05
C TYR A 150 5.20 0.41 -13.09
N ARG A 151 6.16 -0.50 -13.31
CA ARG A 151 7.29 -0.30 -14.24
C ARG A 151 8.16 0.95 -13.97
N ALA A 152 8.11 1.51 -12.76
CA ALA A 152 8.97 2.64 -12.42
C ALA A 152 10.44 2.19 -12.37
N ASN A 153 11.34 3.05 -12.85
CA ASN A 153 12.77 2.77 -12.90
C ASN A 153 13.50 3.46 -11.74
N PHE A 154 13.98 2.69 -10.78
CA PHE A 154 14.79 3.10 -9.64
C PHE A 154 16.25 2.62 -9.73
N LYS A 155 16.74 2.25 -10.91
CA LYS A 155 18.12 1.78 -11.09
C LYS A 155 19.12 2.76 -10.48
N LYS A 156 19.99 2.26 -9.60
CA LYS A 156 21.00 3.05 -8.86
C LYS A 156 20.45 4.22 -8.02
N ALA A 157 19.15 4.26 -7.75
CA ALA A 157 18.57 5.27 -6.88
C ALA A 157 18.90 4.99 -5.40
N ILE A 158 18.81 6.03 -4.57
CA ILE A 158 19.05 5.95 -3.12
C ILE A 158 17.74 6.23 -2.39
N LEU A 159 17.13 5.18 -1.82
CA LEU A 159 15.83 5.20 -1.14
C LEU A 159 15.92 4.85 0.35
N ASN A 160 17.01 5.22 1.00
CA ASN A 160 17.22 4.90 2.40
C ASN A 160 16.10 5.47 3.29
N TRP A 161 15.52 4.61 4.13
CA TRP A 161 14.47 4.93 5.09
C TRP A 161 13.18 5.50 4.48
N VAL A 162 12.96 5.24 3.20
CA VAL A 162 11.73 5.65 2.53
C VAL A 162 10.58 4.74 2.94
N LYS A 163 9.40 5.34 3.10
CA LYS A 163 8.18 4.59 3.42
C LYS A 163 7.29 4.48 2.20
N MET A 164 7.07 3.26 1.72
CA MET A 164 6.15 2.92 0.63
C MET A 164 5.30 1.67 0.94
N PRO A 165 4.67 1.57 2.13
CA PRO A 165 3.84 0.42 2.43
C PRO A 165 2.68 0.31 1.43
N ARG A 166 2.39 -0.92 1.02
CA ARG A 166 1.30 -1.25 0.08
C ARG A 166 1.39 -0.51 -1.25
N ALA A 167 2.60 -0.16 -1.69
CA ALA A 167 2.84 0.42 -2.99
C ALA A 167 2.65 -0.62 -4.11
N TYR A 168 2.22 -0.15 -5.29
CA TYR A 168 2.11 -0.96 -6.49
C TYR A 168 3.41 -0.83 -7.30
N LEU A 169 4.27 -1.83 -7.23
CA LEU A 169 5.65 -1.80 -7.74
C LEU A 169 5.93 -2.96 -8.71
N GLN A 170 4.87 -3.50 -9.34
CA GLN A 170 5.03 -4.62 -10.26
C GLN A 170 5.90 -4.20 -11.44
N GLU A 171 6.81 -5.09 -11.86
CA GLU A 171 7.77 -4.86 -12.93
C GLU A 171 8.71 -3.64 -12.70
N ALA A 172 8.84 -3.15 -11.45
CA ALA A 172 9.73 -2.03 -11.15
C ALA A 172 11.21 -2.45 -11.16
N GLU A 173 12.08 -1.53 -11.57
CA GLU A 173 13.53 -1.77 -11.73
C GLU A 173 14.33 -1.12 -10.60
N PHE A 174 14.87 -1.92 -9.69
CA PHE A 174 15.71 -1.50 -8.56
C PHE A 174 17.17 -1.96 -8.68
N SER A 175 17.61 -2.44 -9.84
CA SER A 175 18.95 -3.00 -9.99
C SER A 175 20.05 -2.02 -9.52
N ASN A 176 20.94 -2.51 -8.66
CA ASN A 176 22.01 -1.74 -8.00
C ASN A 176 21.54 -0.50 -7.22
N ALA A 177 20.27 -0.43 -6.79
CA ALA A 177 19.77 0.63 -5.91
C ALA A 177 20.23 0.42 -4.45
N THR A 178 20.31 1.50 -3.69
CA THR A 178 20.56 1.46 -2.24
C THR A 178 19.26 1.83 -1.54
N ILE A 179 18.60 0.87 -0.91
CA ILE A 179 17.25 0.99 -0.33
C ILE A 179 17.23 0.49 1.12
N ILE A 180 18.25 0.87 1.88
CA ILE A 180 18.47 0.45 3.26
C ILE A 180 17.31 0.94 4.14
N GLY A 181 16.72 0.05 4.94
CA GLY A 181 15.65 0.39 5.88
C GLY A 181 14.36 0.85 5.22
N VAL A 182 14.17 0.59 3.92
CA VAL A 182 12.93 0.92 3.22
C VAL A 182 11.76 0.13 3.79
N ASP A 183 10.59 0.74 3.87
CA ASP A 183 9.34 0.07 4.24
C ASP A 183 8.50 -0.24 2.99
N PHE A 184 8.54 -1.50 2.58
CA PHE A 184 7.74 -2.09 1.50
C PHE A 184 6.69 -3.06 2.04
N SER A 185 6.27 -2.93 3.30
CA SER A 185 5.28 -3.85 3.87
C SER A 185 3.98 -3.90 3.06
N GLY A 186 3.53 -5.10 2.72
CA GLY A 186 2.35 -5.35 1.89
C GLY A 186 2.43 -4.83 0.46
N ALA A 187 3.62 -4.44 -0.04
CA ALA A 187 3.78 -3.97 -1.40
C ALA A 187 3.66 -5.11 -2.42
N ASP A 188 3.13 -4.79 -3.61
CA ASP A 188 3.16 -5.72 -4.74
C ASP A 188 4.43 -5.46 -5.57
N LEU A 189 5.42 -6.33 -5.38
CA LEU A 189 6.74 -6.29 -6.01
C LEU A 189 6.86 -7.35 -7.11
N SER A 190 5.75 -7.94 -7.56
CA SER A 190 5.81 -9.05 -8.50
C SER A 190 6.52 -8.67 -9.81
N ASN A 191 7.41 -9.55 -10.27
CA ASN A 191 8.28 -9.34 -11.43
C ASN A 191 9.25 -8.16 -11.30
N ALA A 192 9.45 -7.58 -10.13
CA ALA A 192 10.43 -6.51 -9.93
C ALA A 192 11.87 -7.04 -10.01
N ASN A 193 12.81 -6.15 -10.30
CA ASN A 193 14.22 -6.46 -10.42
C ASN A 193 15.07 -5.73 -9.38
N PHE A 194 15.52 -6.44 -8.35
CA PHE A 194 16.42 -5.98 -7.30
C PHE A 194 17.85 -6.52 -7.45
N SER A 195 18.26 -6.97 -8.63
CA SER A 195 19.60 -7.54 -8.83
C SER A 195 20.71 -6.58 -8.36
N GLY A 196 21.58 -7.07 -7.47
CA GLY A 196 22.66 -6.30 -6.85
C GLY A 196 22.22 -5.13 -5.97
N ALA A 197 20.93 -5.02 -5.61
CA ALA A 197 20.43 -3.96 -4.74
C ALA A 197 20.79 -4.22 -3.27
N ASP A 198 20.92 -3.13 -2.51
CA ASP A 198 21.11 -3.16 -1.06
C ASP A 198 19.78 -2.90 -0.34
N LEU A 199 19.20 -3.95 0.23
CA LEU A 199 17.98 -3.98 1.04
C LEU A 199 18.27 -4.21 2.52
N THR A 200 19.47 -3.89 3.01
CA THR A 200 19.80 -4.09 4.44
C THR A 200 18.73 -3.44 5.33
N ASN A 201 18.23 -4.19 6.32
CA ASN A 201 17.17 -3.78 7.24
C ASN A 201 15.83 -3.38 6.59
N ALA A 202 15.58 -3.73 5.32
CA ALA A 202 14.30 -3.44 4.67
C ALA A 202 13.15 -4.21 5.33
N ASN A 203 11.99 -3.56 5.44
CA ASN A 203 10.75 -4.23 5.82
C ASN A 203 9.99 -4.67 4.57
N LEU A 204 10.01 -5.97 4.29
CA LEU A 204 9.29 -6.62 3.20
C LEU A 204 8.11 -7.46 3.71
N SER A 205 7.71 -7.30 4.98
CA SER A 205 6.62 -8.11 5.56
C SER A 205 5.39 -8.06 4.65
N ASP A 206 4.76 -9.21 4.39
CA ASP A 206 3.52 -9.31 3.60
C ASP A 206 3.66 -8.93 2.12
N ALA A 207 4.87 -8.65 1.65
CA ALA A 207 5.10 -8.26 0.27
C ALA A 207 4.95 -9.45 -0.69
N ASN A 208 4.44 -9.14 -1.89
CA ASN A 208 4.41 -10.09 -2.99
C ASN A 208 5.70 -10.01 -3.81
N LEU A 209 6.62 -10.94 -3.62
CA LEU A 209 7.87 -11.08 -4.37
C LEU A 209 7.78 -12.08 -5.53
N SER A 210 6.58 -12.47 -5.98
CA SER A 210 6.43 -13.48 -7.04
C SER A 210 7.23 -13.10 -8.30
N ASN A 211 8.05 -14.01 -8.83
CA ASN A 211 8.95 -13.79 -9.98
C ASN A 211 9.95 -12.63 -9.82
N THR A 212 10.23 -12.18 -8.60
CA THR A 212 11.19 -11.10 -8.35
C THR A 212 12.62 -11.59 -8.53
N ASN A 213 13.46 -10.77 -9.16
CA ASN A 213 14.90 -11.02 -9.27
C ASN A 213 15.64 -10.36 -8.10
N LEU A 214 16.14 -11.14 -7.15
CA LEU A 214 16.98 -10.70 -6.02
C LEU A 214 18.43 -11.19 -6.15
N THR A 215 18.88 -11.49 -7.37
CA THR A 215 20.21 -12.03 -7.61
C THR A 215 21.31 -11.09 -7.09
N GLY A 216 22.20 -11.61 -6.24
CA GLY A 216 23.28 -10.82 -5.62
C GLY A 216 22.82 -9.68 -4.71
N ALA A 217 21.53 -9.60 -4.35
CA ALA A 217 21.02 -8.56 -3.46
C ALA A 217 21.49 -8.77 -2.01
N ILE A 218 21.59 -7.68 -1.26
CA ILE A 218 21.92 -7.70 0.17
C ILE A 218 20.61 -7.54 0.95
N LEU A 219 20.19 -8.56 1.69
CA LEU A 219 18.99 -8.56 2.53
C LEU A 219 19.35 -8.78 4.01
N ASP A 220 20.59 -8.47 4.40
CA ASP A 220 21.03 -8.62 5.79
C ASP A 220 20.11 -7.80 6.73
N GLY A 221 19.58 -8.43 7.77
CA GLY A 221 18.64 -7.80 8.70
C GLY A 221 17.23 -7.51 8.14
N ALA A 222 16.93 -7.86 6.89
CA ALA A 222 15.62 -7.58 6.30
C ALA A 222 14.50 -8.42 6.93
N CYS A 223 13.30 -7.88 7.00
CA CYS A 223 12.12 -8.60 7.51
C CYS A 223 11.30 -9.16 6.34
N LEU A 224 11.28 -10.49 6.19
CA LEU A 224 10.58 -11.24 5.15
C LEU A 224 9.42 -12.09 5.71
N VAL A 225 8.79 -11.64 6.79
CA VAL A 225 7.65 -12.34 7.39
C VAL A 225 6.46 -12.33 6.44
N ARG A 226 5.80 -13.49 6.25
CA ARG A 226 4.60 -13.65 5.40
C ARG A 226 4.78 -13.24 3.94
N VAL A 227 6.03 -13.21 3.47
CA VAL A 227 6.34 -12.87 2.08
C VAL A 227 5.87 -13.96 1.13
N LYS A 228 5.25 -13.56 0.01
CA LYS A 228 4.98 -14.47 -1.11
C LYS A 228 6.19 -14.51 -2.04
N ALA A 229 7.03 -15.54 -1.89
CA ALA A 229 8.30 -15.68 -2.59
C ALA A 229 8.25 -16.68 -3.78
N LEU A 230 7.11 -16.80 -4.46
CA LEU A 230 6.93 -17.77 -5.55
C LEU A 230 7.85 -17.46 -6.73
N ALA A 231 8.62 -18.44 -7.21
CA ALA A 231 9.55 -18.27 -8.33
C ALA A 231 10.52 -17.08 -8.17
N THR A 232 10.78 -16.65 -6.93
CA THR A 232 11.74 -15.57 -6.64
C THR A 232 13.16 -16.09 -6.80
N ASP A 233 14.05 -15.29 -7.39
CA ASP A 233 15.45 -15.65 -7.60
C ASP A 233 16.35 -14.99 -6.55
N PHE A 234 16.72 -15.73 -5.51
CA PHE A 234 17.66 -15.26 -4.48
C PHE A 234 19.11 -15.63 -4.80
N THR A 235 19.45 -16.05 -6.02
CA THR A 235 20.80 -16.58 -6.31
C THR A 235 21.90 -15.59 -5.92
N GLY A 236 22.82 -15.99 -5.04
CA GLY A 236 23.91 -15.14 -4.57
C GLY A 236 23.50 -14.06 -3.55
N ALA A 237 22.26 -14.05 -3.07
CA ALA A 237 21.79 -13.08 -2.10
C ALA A 237 22.43 -13.28 -0.72
N LYS A 238 22.54 -12.19 0.04
CA LYS A 238 22.98 -12.20 1.45
C LYS A 238 21.77 -12.05 2.37
N LEU A 239 21.65 -12.92 3.38
CA LEU A 239 20.47 -13.01 4.24
C LEU A 239 20.82 -13.08 5.73
N THR A 240 22.03 -12.64 6.11
CA THR A 240 22.47 -12.76 7.51
C THR A 240 21.62 -11.87 8.41
N GLY A 241 21.02 -12.48 9.45
CA GLY A 241 20.11 -11.80 10.36
C GLY A 241 18.76 -11.43 9.75
N ALA A 242 18.43 -11.93 8.56
CA ALA A 242 17.10 -11.74 8.00
C ALA A 242 16.05 -12.42 8.89
N CYS A 243 14.89 -11.77 9.06
CA CYS A 243 13.76 -12.33 9.78
C CYS A 243 12.83 -13.06 8.80
N ILE A 244 12.68 -14.37 8.95
CA ILE A 244 11.90 -15.22 8.03
C ILE A 244 10.91 -16.04 8.85
N GLU A 245 9.63 -15.90 8.54
CA GLU A 245 8.52 -16.59 9.19
C GLU A 245 7.35 -16.64 8.21
N ASP A 246 6.70 -17.79 8.06
CA ASP A 246 5.53 -17.98 7.17
C ASP A 246 5.71 -17.45 5.73
N TRP A 247 6.93 -17.51 5.19
CA TRP A 247 7.17 -17.14 3.80
C TRP A 247 6.81 -18.29 2.85
N HIS A 248 6.34 -17.95 1.65
CA HIS A 248 5.71 -18.88 0.71
C HIS A 248 6.50 -19.02 -0.62
N PRO A 249 7.67 -19.70 -0.64
CA PRO A 249 8.35 -20.12 -1.85
C PRO A 249 7.68 -21.37 -2.48
N ASN A 250 8.03 -21.66 -3.72
CA ASN A 250 7.65 -22.87 -4.44
C ASN A 250 8.86 -23.58 -5.06
N GLY A 251 8.64 -24.65 -5.81
CA GLY A 251 9.72 -25.40 -6.48
C GLY A 251 10.55 -24.60 -7.49
N ASP A 252 10.04 -23.46 -7.97
CA ASP A 252 10.75 -22.57 -8.91
C ASP A 252 11.59 -21.50 -8.20
N THR A 253 11.49 -21.39 -6.88
CA THR A 253 12.23 -20.40 -6.09
C THR A 253 13.68 -20.83 -5.98
N LYS A 254 14.62 -19.92 -6.28
CA LYS A 254 16.05 -20.24 -6.36
C LYS A 254 16.81 -19.75 -5.14
N PHE A 255 17.60 -20.64 -4.55
CA PHE A 255 18.44 -20.38 -3.36
C PHE A 255 19.90 -20.76 -3.61
N ASN A 256 20.38 -20.63 -4.84
CA ASN A 256 21.74 -21.02 -5.19
C ASN A 256 22.73 -20.02 -4.57
N ASN A 257 23.81 -20.50 -3.95
CA ASN A 257 24.90 -19.65 -3.43
C ASN A 257 24.45 -18.56 -2.42
N ILE A 258 23.47 -18.86 -1.56
CA ILE A 258 23.09 -17.93 -0.48
C ILE A 258 24.24 -17.77 0.51
N ALA A 259 24.55 -16.52 0.85
CA ALA A 259 25.45 -16.18 1.95
C ALA A 259 24.62 -15.85 3.20
N CYS A 260 24.62 -16.74 4.19
CA CYS A 260 23.88 -16.54 5.42
C CYS A 260 24.63 -17.17 6.60
N GLU A 261 24.74 -16.45 7.71
CA GLU A 261 25.28 -17.00 8.96
C GLU A 261 24.15 -17.55 9.84
N TYR A 262 23.09 -16.75 10.03
CA TYR A 262 21.92 -17.08 10.84
C TYR A 262 20.70 -16.30 10.33
N ILE A 263 19.50 -16.72 10.72
CA ILE A 263 18.24 -15.98 10.50
C ILE A 263 17.49 -15.83 11.84
N TYR A 264 16.48 -14.96 11.90
CA TYR A 264 15.61 -14.81 13.06
C TYR A 264 14.18 -15.26 12.78
N ARG A 265 13.52 -15.78 13.81
CA ARG A 265 12.05 -15.86 13.89
C ARG A 265 11.51 -14.65 14.67
N LYS A 266 10.39 -14.06 14.21
CA LYS A 266 9.87 -12.81 14.80
C LYS A 266 9.15 -13.04 16.12
N GLU A 267 8.42 -14.16 16.24
CA GLU A 267 7.59 -14.46 17.41
C GLU A 267 8.38 -14.49 18.72
N ASP A 268 9.57 -15.08 18.71
CA ASP A 268 10.40 -15.32 19.89
C ASP A 268 11.78 -14.63 19.84
N ASN A 269 12.06 -13.87 18.76
CA ASN A 269 13.38 -13.29 18.47
C ASN A 269 14.52 -14.33 18.55
N GLN A 270 14.23 -15.61 18.27
CA GLN A 270 15.21 -16.66 18.35
C GLN A 270 16.09 -16.65 17.10
N GLU A 271 17.41 -16.71 17.30
CA GLU A 271 18.35 -17.01 16.22
C GLU A 271 18.25 -18.47 15.82
N LEU A 272 18.07 -18.68 14.52
CA LEU A 272 18.07 -19.97 13.89
C LEU A 272 19.37 -20.14 13.13
N HIS A 273 20.11 -21.19 13.53
CA HIS A 273 21.41 -21.55 12.99
C HIS A 273 21.33 -22.97 12.39
N PRO A 274 22.17 -23.27 11.39
CA PRO A 274 22.55 -24.64 11.06
C PRO A 274 23.08 -25.39 12.28
N SER A 275 22.96 -26.72 12.27
CA SER A 275 23.45 -27.57 13.36
C SER A 275 24.91 -27.26 13.73
N GLY A 276 25.15 -26.96 15.01
CA GLY A 276 26.46 -26.61 15.54
C GLY A 276 26.85 -25.12 15.49
N GLY A 277 25.93 -24.20 15.16
CA GLY A 277 26.18 -22.75 15.21
C GLY A 277 27.14 -22.22 14.14
N ARG A 278 27.30 -22.96 13.05
CA ARG A 278 28.13 -22.60 11.90
C ARG A 278 27.32 -21.85 10.84
N LYS A 279 28.01 -21.20 9.89
CA LYS A 279 27.37 -20.61 8.70
C LYS A 279 26.66 -21.68 7.86
N PHE A 280 25.64 -21.26 7.12
CA PHE A 280 24.97 -22.12 6.15
C PHE A 280 25.97 -22.56 5.07
N ALA A 281 26.06 -23.87 4.85
CA ALA A 281 26.80 -24.39 3.71
C ALA A 281 26.04 -24.04 2.40
N PRO A 282 26.73 -24.00 1.25
CA PRO A 282 26.05 -23.89 -0.04
C PRO A 282 24.91 -24.92 -0.12
N GLU A 283 23.72 -24.48 -0.54
CA GLU A 283 22.49 -25.28 -0.70
C GLU A 283 21.78 -25.74 0.58
N GLU A 284 22.38 -25.60 1.76
CA GLU A 284 21.74 -25.96 3.04
C GLU A 284 20.55 -25.05 3.37
N PHE A 285 20.64 -23.77 2.99
CA PHE A 285 19.62 -22.77 3.27
C PHE A 285 18.25 -23.16 2.71
N ALA A 286 18.21 -23.70 1.48
CA ALA A 286 16.97 -24.11 0.83
C ALA A 286 16.26 -25.24 1.59
N ALA A 287 17.04 -26.25 2.02
CA ALA A 287 16.53 -27.38 2.79
C ALA A 287 16.03 -26.92 4.16
N PHE A 288 16.80 -26.06 4.84
CA PHE A 288 16.45 -25.49 6.14
C PHE A 288 15.11 -24.75 6.09
N CYS A 289 14.91 -23.86 5.12
CA CYS A 289 13.67 -23.11 4.98
C CYS A 289 12.45 -24.01 4.70
N LYS A 290 12.65 -25.11 3.97
CA LYS A 290 11.59 -26.10 3.74
C LYS A 290 11.23 -26.86 5.02
N GLU A 291 12.22 -27.24 5.83
CA GLU A 291 11.99 -27.88 7.12
C GLU A 291 11.25 -26.98 8.10
N GLU A 292 11.63 -25.70 8.19
CA GLU A 292 10.93 -24.73 9.06
C GLU A 292 9.47 -24.52 8.62
N GLN A 293 9.19 -24.45 7.32
CA GLN A 293 7.80 -24.39 6.83
C GLN A 293 6.99 -25.63 7.19
N ASP A 294 7.59 -26.82 7.10
CA ASP A 294 6.91 -28.06 7.47
C ASP A 294 6.69 -28.15 8.99
N LYS A 295 7.53 -27.51 9.81
CA LYS A 295 7.31 -27.37 11.26
C LYS A 295 6.18 -26.40 11.57
N ASP A 296 6.11 -25.25 10.88
CA ASP A 296 5.03 -24.28 11.05
C ASP A 296 3.68 -24.89 10.65
N LYS A 297 3.59 -25.60 9.51
CA LYS A 297 2.38 -26.35 9.12
C LYS A 297 1.92 -27.38 10.15
N ARG A 298 2.84 -27.95 10.94
CA ARG A 298 2.52 -28.89 12.02
C ARG A 298 2.14 -28.17 13.33
N ARG A 299 2.62 -26.95 13.55
CA ARG A 299 2.26 -26.11 14.70
C ARG A 299 0.87 -25.50 14.56
N TYR A 300 0.44 -25.20 13.33
CA TYR A 300 -0.88 -24.64 13.05
C TYR A 300 -1.82 -25.71 12.47
N THR A 301 -2.66 -26.32 13.32
CA THR A 301 -3.84 -27.07 12.84
C THR A 301 -4.84 -26.08 12.25
N TYR A 302 -4.81 -25.88 10.94
CA TYR A 302 -5.85 -25.14 10.22
C TYR A 302 -7.16 -25.94 10.27
N THR A 303 -8.19 -25.42 10.95
CA THR A 303 -9.55 -25.93 10.79
C THR A 303 -10.12 -25.31 9.50
N SER A 304 -10.00 -26.01 8.37
CA SER A 304 -10.57 -25.57 7.09
C SER A 304 -11.85 -26.37 6.79
N THR A 305 -12.84 -25.73 6.16
CA THR A 305 -14.00 -26.43 5.57
C THR A 305 -14.15 -26.01 4.11
N ARG A 306 -14.51 -26.97 3.26
CA ARG A 306 -14.62 -26.74 1.82
C ARG A 306 -16.04 -26.28 1.49
N LEU A 307 -16.18 -25.03 1.07
CA LEU A 307 -17.47 -24.48 0.64
C LEU A 307 -17.84 -25.01 -0.74
N GLN A 308 -19.12 -25.37 -0.93
CA GLN A 308 -19.65 -25.88 -2.18
C GLN A 308 -20.40 -24.78 -2.91
N LYS A 309 -20.03 -24.60 -4.19
CA LYS A 309 -20.55 -23.54 -5.06
C LYS A 309 -22.08 -23.48 -4.99
N ASP A 310 -22.79 -24.60 -5.06
CA ASP A 310 -24.25 -24.61 -5.22
C ASP A 310 -25.03 -24.92 -3.93
N LYS A 311 -24.44 -24.76 -2.74
CA LYS A 311 -25.08 -25.10 -1.45
C LYS A 311 -24.87 -24.03 -0.37
N PRO A 312 -25.51 -22.85 -0.51
CA PRO A 312 -25.32 -21.72 0.40
C PRO A 312 -25.73 -22.04 1.85
N GLU A 313 -26.82 -22.78 2.08
CA GLU A 313 -27.21 -23.18 3.45
C GLU A 313 -26.23 -24.15 4.10
N GLU A 314 -25.69 -25.11 3.35
CA GLU A 314 -24.68 -26.06 3.87
C GLU A 314 -23.34 -25.38 4.13
N ASN A 315 -22.98 -24.38 3.32
CA ASN A 315 -21.83 -23.50 3.56
C ASN A 315 -22.00 -22.72 4.87
N LEU A 316 -23.18 -22.13 5.11
CA LEU A 316 -23.48 -21.42 6.35
C LEU A 316 -23.49 -22.36 7.57
N LYS A 317 -24.03 -23.58 7.46
CA LYS A 317 -23.94 -24.59 8.54
C LYS A 317 -22.50 -25.02 8.83
N SER A 318 -21.69 -25.17 7.78
CA SER A 318 -20.28 -25.59 7.93
C SER A 318 -19.44 -24.48 8.55
N LEU A 319 -19.71 -23.22 8.19
CA LEU A 319 -19.17 -22.04 8.85
C LEU A 319 -19.62 -21.96 10.31
N ALA A 320 -20.90 -22.15 10.62
CA ALA A 320 -21.41 -22.14 12.00
C ALA A 320 -20.76 -23.20 12.91
N LYS A 321 -20.23 -24.30 12.34
CA LYS A 321 -19.46 -25.32 13.09
C LYS A 321 -18.00 -24.94 13.31
N LEU A 322 -17.42 -24.13 12.43
CA LEU A 322 -16.03 -23.64 12.52
C LEU A 322 -15.89 -22.46 13.48
N ILE A 323 -16.95 -21.66 13.57
CA ILE A 323 -17.01 -20.41 14.31
C ILE A 323 -17.72 -20.66 15.63
N ASP A 324 -17.02 -20.52 16.75
CA ASP A 324 -17.70 -20.39 18.03
C ASP A 324 -18.27 -18.97 18.16
N VAL A 325 -19.42 -18.72 17.51
CA VAL A 325 -20.04 -17.38 17.43
C VAL A 325 -20.45 -16.85 18.82
N SER A 326 -20.48 -17.71 19.85
CA SER A 326 -20.74 -17.31 21.23
C SER A 326 -19.68 -16.37 21.80
N LYS A 327 -18.50 -16.36 21.19
CA LYS A 327 -17.40 -15.49 21.56
C LYS A 327 -17.27 -14.26 20.67
N VAL A 328 -18.22 -14.02 19.76
CA VAL A 328 -18.17 -12.87 18.85
C VAL A 328 -18.72 -11.62 19.53
N GLU A 329 -17.86 -10.61 19.66
CA GLU A 329 -18.11 -9.35 20.38
C GLU A 329 -18.41 -8.16 19.44
N ALA A 330 -18.07 -8.24 18.16
CA ALA A 330 -18.39 -7.17 17.22
C ALA A 330 -18.55 -7.62 15.77
N ILE A 331 -19.39 -6.89 15.02
CA ILE A 331 -19.61 -7.04 13.58
C ILE A 331 -19.27 -5.72 12.88
N PHE A 332 -18.41 -5.77 11.86
CA PHE A 332 -18.13 -4.63 10.97
C PHE A 332 -18.62 -4.93 9.56
N ASP A 333 -19.37 -4.01 8.94
CA ASP A 333 -19.56 -4.00 7.48
C ASP A 333 -19.72 -2.57 6.94
N PRO A 334 -18.91 -2.18 5.94
CA PRO A 334 -18.97 -0.85 5.38
C PRO A 334 -20.10 -0.61 4.36
N TYR A 335 -20.84 -1.60 3.82
CA TYR A 335 -21.79 -1.37 2.71
C TYR A 335 -23.13 -2.17 2.66
N LEU A 336 -23.52 -2.94 3.69
CA LEU A 336 -24.68 -3.88 3.71
C LEU A 336 -25.83 -3.61 2.74
N ASP A 337 -26.13 -4.60 1.90
CA ASP A 337 -27.49 -4.84 1.41
C ASP A 337 -28.21 -5.85 2.34
N ASN A 338 -29.55 -5.84 2.32
CA ASN A 338 -30.41 -6.64 3.23
C ASN A 338 -30.11 -8.16 3.27
N SER A 339 -29.47 -8.72 2.25
CA SER A 339 -29.15 -10.16 2.15
C SER A 339 -28.09 -10.61 3.17
N ALA A 340 -27.16 -9.74 3.55
CA ALA A 340 -26.12 -10.10 4.50
C ALA A 340 -26.63 -10.20 5.95
N LEU A 341 -27.58 -9.34 6.30
CA LEU A 341 -28.34 -9.39 7.56
C LEU A 341 -29.15 -10.69 7.68
N ASP A 342 -29.76 -11.13 6.58
CA ASP A 342 -30.50 -12.38 6.50
C ASP A 342 -29.56 -13.60 6.63
N ASN A 343 -28.39 -13.57 5.99
CA ASN A 343 -27.38 -14.62 6.12
C ASN A 343 -26.78 -14.71 7.52
N PHE A 344 -26.54 -13.58 8.19
CA PHE A 344 -26.10 -13.57 9.59
C PHE A 344 -27.21 -14.06 10.53
N SER A 345 -28.47 -13.65 10.30
CA SER A 345 -29.64 -14.18 11.03
C SER A 345 -29.73 -15.70 10.91
N LYS A 346 -29.50 -16.23 9.70
CA LYS A 346 -29.48 -17.67 9.43
C LYS A 346 -28.34 -18.37 10.18
N LEU A 347 -27.12 -17.81 10.19
CA LEU A 347 -25.99 -18.32 10.97
C LEU A 347 -26.34 -18.46 12.46
N VAL A 348 -26.95 -17.42 13.04
CA VAL A 348 -27.41 -17.43 14.44
C VAL A 348 -28.54 -18.43 14.67
N SER A 349 -29.49 -18.54 13.72
CA SER A 349 -30.65 -19.44 13.83
C SER A 349 -30.29 -20.93 13.89
N PHE A 350 -29.05 -21.30 13.51
CA PHE A 350 -28.53 -22.66 13.64
C PHE A 350 -28.12 -23.03 15.07
N GLY A 351 -28.58 -22.29 16.07
CA GLY A 351 -28.50 -22.66 17.49
C GLY A 351 -27.34 -22.00 18.24
N VAL A 352 -26.93 -20.80 17.83
CA VAL A 352 -25.77 -20.11 18.41
C VAL A 352 -26.21 -18.96 19.30
N SER A 353 -25.77 -18.94 20.55
CA SER A 353 -25.97 -17.79 21.45
C SER A 353 -25.08 -16.63 21.01
N ILE A 354 -25.62 -15.41 21.01
CA ILE A 354 -24.87 -14.18 20.72
C ILE A 354 -24.30 -13.62 22.03
N SER A 355 -23.10 -13.06 22.00
CA SER A 355 -22.57 -12.29 23.13
C SER A 355 -23.52 -11.15 23.53
N PRO A 356 -23.82 -10.95 24.82
CA PRO A 356 -24.63 -9.83 25.30
C PRO A 356 -23.98 -8.46 25.05
N ASP A 357 -22.71 -8.43 24.62
CA ASP A 357 -21.94 -7.22 24.35
C ASP A 357 -21.69 -6.94 22.85
N LEU A 358 -22.41 -7.63 21.94
CA LEU A 358 -22.27 -7.49 20.49
C LEU A 358 -22.39 -6.04 19.98
N ARG A 359 -21.30 -5.51 19.40
CA ARG A 359 -21.26 -4.14 18.82
C ARG A 359 -21.34 -4.18 17.29
N VAL A 360 -22.02 -3.21 16.68
CA VAL A 360 -22.15 -3.11 15.21
C VAL A 360 -21.51 -1.81 14.71
N LEU A 361 -20.48 -1.93 13.87
CA LEU A 361 -19.68 -0.82 13.37
C LEU A 361 -19.95 -0.57 11.87
N THR A 362 -20.16 0.69 11.45
CA THR A 362 -20.50 1.02 10.05
C THR A 362 -19.84 2.30 9.51
N SER A 363 -19.60 2.34 8.20
CA SER A 363 -19.00 3.50 7.53
C SER A 363 -20.00 4.67 7.35
N ASN A 364 -19.55 5.90 7.59
CA ASN A 364 -20.31 7.13 7.34
C ASN A 364 -19.53 8.08 6.42
N LYS A 365 -19.55 7.84 5.11
CA LYS A 365 -19.24 8.88 4.11
C LYS A 365 -20.09 8.76 2.84
N VAL A 366 -20.44 9.92 2.29
CA VAL A 366 -21.38 10.13 1.17
C VAL A 366 -20.73 9.72 -0.15
N LEU A 367 -20.98 8.51 -0.66
CA LEU A 367 -20.67 8.15 -2.06
C LEU A 367 -21.65 7.10 -2.66
N ASN A 368 -22.95 7.16 -2.36
CA ASN A 368 -24.02 6.70 -3.28
C ASN A 368 -25.41 7.10 -2.74
N PRO A 369 -26.22 7.94 -3.42
CA PRO A 369 -27.58 8.27 -2.98
C PRO A 369 -28.58 7.10 -3.13
N ASN A 370 -28.22 6.04 -3.87
CA ASN A 370 -29.13 4.93 -4.21
C ASN A 370 -28.96 3.67 -3.36
N ARG A 371 -28.20 3.70 -2.25
CA ARG A 371 -28.02 2.53 -1.37
C ARG A 371 -28.49 2.83 0.05
N PRO A 372 -29.28 1.92 0.68
CA PRO A 372 -29.76 2.12 2.04
C PRO A 372 -28.60 2.13 3.05
N ARG A 373 -28.65 3.05 4.02
CA ARG A 373 -27.67 3.14 5.12
C ARG A 373 -28.16 2.41 6.36
N LEU A 374 -27.27 1.74 7.08
CA LEU A 374 -27.60 1.27 8.43
C LEU A 374 -27.66 2.47 9.37
N THR A 375 -28.83 2.73 9.94
CA THR A 375 -29.03 3.72 10.98
C THR A 375 -29.09 3.02 12.33
N ASN A 376 -28.88 3.76 13.43
CA ASN A 376 -29.13 3.25 14.79
C ASN A 376 -30.52 2.59 14.91
N THR A 377 -31.53 3.10 14.20
CA THR A 377 -32.89 2.56 14.18
C THR A 377 -32.98 1.21 13.45
N HIS A 378 -32.27 1.05 12.32
CA HIS A 378 -32.20 -0.22 11.59
C HIS A 378 -31.47 -1.31 12.40
N ALA A 379 -30.33 -0.96 13.02
CA ALA A 379 -29.58 -1.87 13.89
C ALA A 379 -30.41 -2.31 15.11
N LYS A 380 -31.11 -1.37 15.77
CA LYS A 380 -32.03 -1.69 16.87
C LYS A 380 -33.16 -2.61 16.46
N LYS A 381 -33.78 -2.38 15.30
CA LYS A 381 -34.88 -3.23 14.79
C LYS A 381 -34.40 -4.65 14.49
N PHE A 382 -33.22 -4.78 13.91
CA PHE A 382 -32.58 -6.07 13.68
C PHE A 382 -32.29 -6.82 14.97
N LEU A 383 -31.58 -6.19 15.91
CA LEU A 383 -31.18 -6.80 17.19
C LEU A 383 -32.38 -7.12 18.11
N LYS A 384 -33.51 -6.43 17.93
CA LYS A 384 -34.76 -6.72 18.65
C LYS A 384 -35.30 -8.13 18.36
N ASN A 385 -34.97 -8.72 17.21
CA ASN A 385 -35.34 -10.11 16.90
C ASN A 385 -34.52 -11.15 17.70
N PHE A 386 -33.49 -10.73 18.43
CA PHE A 386 -32.53 -11.60 19.11
C PHE A 386 -32.39 -11.30 20.61
N SER A 387 -33.37 -10.61 21.22
CA SER A 387 -33.42 -10.31 22.67
C SER A 387 -32.15 -9.62 23.23
N TYR A 388 -31.46 -8.82 22.41
CA TYR A 388 -30.25 -8.10 22.79
C TYR A 388 -30.56 -6.82 23.59
N SER A 389 -29.87 -6.60 24.71
CA SER A 389 -30.07 -5.46 25.62
C SER A 389 -28.86 -4.53 25.79
N GLY A 390 -27.74 -4.82 25.11
CA GLY A 390 -26.49 -4.07 25.22
C GLY A 390 -26.46 -2.72 24.48
N GLU A 391 -25.39 -1.95 24.71
CA GLU A 391 -25.18 -0.63 24.10
C GLU A 391 -24.80 -0.76 22.60
N ILE A 392 -25.42 0.04 21.73
CA ILE A 392 -25.12 0.07 20.29
C ILE A 392 -24.27 1.32 20.00
N ARG A 393 -23.01 1.14 19.61
CA ARG A 393 -22.11 2.21 19.20
C ARG A 393 -21.74 2.07 17.73
N ILE A 394 -22.00 3.11 16.93
CA ILE A 394 -21.61 3.19 15.52
C ILE A 394 -20.29 3.96 15.44
N LEU A 395 -19.24 3.34 14.89
CA LEU A 395 -17.92 3.94 14.71
C LEU A 395 -17.55 4.06 13.23
N GLN A 396 -16.90 5.16 12.86
CA GLN A 396 -16.51 5.52 11.49
C GLN A 396 -15.21 4.81 11.08
N SER A 397 -15.17 4.25 9.87
CA SER A 397 -13.93 3.78 9.23
C SER A 397 -13.85 4.34 7.80
N ASP A 398 -12.69 4.82 7.41
CA ASP A 398 -12.39 5.34 6.06
C ASP A 398 -11.68 4.23 5.25
N LYS A 399 -12.41 3.43 4.45
CA LYS A 399 -12.00 2.87 3.13
C LYS A 399 -12.92 1.77 2.60
N GLU A 400 -12.89 1.64 1.27
CA GLU A 400 -13.59 0.63 0.47
C GLU A 400 -12.96 -0.76 0.60
N HIS A 401 -13.56 -1.67 1.37
CA HIS A 401 -13.40 -3.11 1.21
C HIS A 401 -14.75 -3.82 1.49
N ARG A 402 -15.14 -4.77 0.63
CA ARG A 402 -16.38 -5.55 0.76
C ARG A 402 -16.16 -6.76 1.67
N ARG A 403 -16.04 -6.57 2.98
CA ARG A 403 -15.90 -7.68 3.94
C ARG A 403 -16.71 -7.39 5.21
N PHE A 404 -17.38 -8.42 5.69
CA PHE A 404 -17.88 -8.50 7.06
C PHE A 404 -16.71 -8.92 7.96
N MET A 405 -16.74 -8.58 9.25
CA MET A 405 -15.79 -9.11 10.24
C MET A 405 -16.52 -9.49 11.52
N LEU A 406 -16.16 -10.62 12.13
CA LEU A 406 -16.60 -11.05 13.47
C LEU A 406 -15.37 -11.05 14.40
N LEU A 407 -15.40 -10.29 15.50
CA LEU A 407 -14.28 -10.22 16.46
C LEU A 407 -14.54 -11.12 17.66
N SER A 408 -13.57 -11.93 18.09
CA SER A 408 -13.68 -12.83 19.24
C SER A 408 -12.36 -12.96 20.02
N ASP A 409 -12.42 -13.11 21.34
CA ASP A 409 -11.24 -13.09 22.21
C ASP A 409 -10.32 -14.34 22.08
N LYS A 410 -9.03 -14.10 22.34
CA LYS A 410 -7.85 -14.99 22.53
C LYS A 410 -7.53 -16.11 21.53
N THR A 411 -8.44 -16.45 20.63
CA THR A 411 -8.23 -17.28 19.44
C THR A 411 -9.06 -16.66 18.32
N SER A 412 -8.67 -15.47 17.89
CA SER A 412 -9.51 -14.64 17.06
C SER A 412 -9.73 -15.28 15.69
N LEU A 413 -10.98 -15.65 15.42
CA LEU A 413 -11.40 -16.08 14.10
C LEU A 413 -11.84 -14.85 13.33
N ILE A 414 -10.95 -14.33 12.49
CA ILE A 414 -11.32 -13.31 11.52
C ILE A 414 -12.09 -13.98 10.39
N ILE A 415 -13.22 -13.38 10.04
CA ILE A 415 -14.06 -13.91 8.99
C ILE A 415 -14.34 -12.76 8.05
N GLY A 416 -13.41 -12.53 7.13
CA GLY A 416 -13.58 -11.66 5.97
C GLY A 416 -14.54 -12.28 4.96
N LEU A 417 -15.79 -12.55 5.34
CA LEU A 417 -16.80 -13.01 4.38
C LEU A 417 -17.31 -11.80 3.64
N SER A 418 -17.35 -11.83 2.32
CA SER A 418 -18.37 -11.10 1.58
C SER A 418 -19.60 -12.01 1.53
N LEU A 419 -20.61 -11.75 2.36
CA LEU A 419 -21.86 -12.55 2.36
C LEU A 419 -22.64 -12.39 1.04
N ASN A 420 -22.28 -11.39 0.25
CA ASN A 420 -22.71 -11.22 -1.13
C ASN A 420 -22.09 -12.26 -2.08
N ASP A 421 -20.94 -12.84 -1.74
CA ASP A 421 -20.21 -13.81 -2.57
C ASP A 421 -20.60 -15.26 -2.22
N VAL A 422 -21.01 -15.49 -0.95
CA VAL A 422 -21.64 -16.75 -0.51
C VAL A 422 -23.00 -17.00 -1.19
N SER A 423 -23.74 -15.92 -1.52
CA SER A 423 -24.99 -16.00 -2.30
C SER A 423 -24.77 -15.98 -3.82
N LYS A 424 -23.57 -15.62 -4.29
CA LYS A 424 -23.19 -15.51 -5.71
C LYS A 424 -22.22 -16.57 -6.21
N ASN A 425 -21.99 -17.63 -5.43
CA ASN A 425 -21.17 -18.76 -5.85
C ASN A 425 -19.68 -18.42 -6.10
N GLU A 426 -19.11 -17.48 -5.33
CA GLU A 426 -17.69 -17.15 -5.33
C GLU A 426 -17.00 -17.69 -4.06
N ALA A 427 -15.77 -18.17 -4.19
CA ALA A 427 -15.07 -18.90 -3.13
C ALA A 427 -14.82 -18.00 -1.89
N ALA A 428 -15.31 -18.42 -0.72
CA ALA A 428 -15.00 -17.78 0.55
C ALA A 428 -13.88 -18.56 1.27
N TYR A 429 -12.91 -17.82 1.80
CA TYR A 429 -11.80 -18.34 2.60
C TYR A 429 -12.00 -17.90 4.06
N VAL A 430 -11.70 -18.80 5.00
CA VAL A 430 -11.66 -18.49 6.43
C VAL A 430 -10.19 -18.41 6.80
N GLU A 431 -9.70 -17.20 7.02
CA GLU A 431 -8.32 -16.95 7.44
C GLU A 431 -8.36 -16.33 8.85
N SER A 432 -7.68 -16.94 9.82
CA SER A 432 -7.40 -16.30 11.10
C SER A 432 -6.31 -15.24 10.89
N ASP A 433 -6.66 -14.16 10.21
CA ASP A 433 -5.70 -13.12 9.87
C ASP A 433 -5.33 -12.33 11.14
N ARG A 434 -4.06 -11.99 11.36
CA ARG A 434 -3.66 -11.05 12.43
C ARG A 434 -3.69 -9.60 11.91
N GLU A 435 -3.75 -9.37 10.60
CA GLU A 435 -3.67 -8.04 9.99
C GLU A 435 -4.97 -7.25 10.08
N ASP A 436 -6.11 -7.89 9.84
CA ASP A 436 -7.42 -7.28 10.07
C ASP A 436 -7.55 -6.94 11.58
N LEU A 437 -7.12 -7.82 12.50
CA LEU A 437 -7.09 -7.54 13.94
C LEU A 437 -6.27 -6.29 14.28
N VAL A 438 -5.07 -6.11 13.71
CA VAL A 438 -4.23 -4.94 14.01
C VAL A 438 -4.82 -3.66 13.42
N PHE A 439 -5.35 -3.70 12.19
CA PHE A 439 -6.05 -2.56 11.58
C PHE A 439 -7.27 -2.16 12.43
N PHE A 440 -8.11 -3.12 12.78
CA PHE A 440 -9.32 -2.85 13.54
C PHE A 440 -9.07 -2.58 15.04
N ASP A 441 -8.03 -3.15 15.66
CA ASP A 441 -7.57 -2.75 17.00
C ASP A 441 -7.09 -1.29 16.99
N SER A 442 -6.47 -0.84 15.90
CA SER A 442 -6.04 0.55 15.74
C SER A 442 -7.23 1.50 15.56
N GLU A 443 -8.20 1.14 14.72
CA GLU A 443 -9.45 1.89 14.56
C GLU A 443 -10.28 1.87 15.86
N TRP A 444 -10.27 0.75 16.59
CA TRP A 444 -10.95 0.58 17.88
C TRP A 444 -10.33 1.42 18.99
N LYS A 445 -9.00 1.39 19.15
CA LYS A 445 -8.28 2.26 20.08
C LYS A 445 -8.55 3.73 19.79
N THR A 446 -8.63 4.09 18.51
CA THR A 446 -8.97 5.45 18.07
C THR A 446 -10.41 5.81 18.44
N ALA A 447 -11.34 4.88 18.27
CA ALA A 447 -12.75 5.07 18.63
C ALA A 447 -13.04 5.09 20.13
N GLN A 448 -12.20 4.46 20.98
CA GLN A 448 -12.32 4.56 22.44
C GLN A 448 -11.89 5.94 22.99
N GLN A 449 -11.19 6.75 22.18
CA GLN A 449 -10.70 8.08 22.57
C GLN A 449 -11.68 9.23 22.22
N ILE A 450 -12.79 8.93 21.54
CA ILE A 450 -13.89 9.85 21.18
C ILE A 450 -15.09 9.53 22.06
#